data_AF-A0A8S3RG52-F1
#
_entry.id   AF-A0A8S3RG52-F1
#
_cell.length_a   1.000
_cell.length_b   1.000
_cell.length_c   1.000
_cell.angle_alpha   90.00
_cell.angle_beta   90.00
_cell.angle_gamma   90.00
#
_symmetry.space_group_name_H-M   'P 1'
#
loop_
_entity.id
_entity.type
_entity.pdbx_description
1 polymer ?
#
loop_
_entity_poly.entity_id
_entity_poly.type
_entity_poly.pdbx_seq_one_letter_code
_entity_poly.pdbx_strand_id
1 'polypeptide(L)'
;MSTRQWSLDYIRLKAGFRTVPIEIGSKYTEDNWTQKLMTINDFINKFILGSQNQTGYLAQHQLFDQVPELRNDIAIPDYCCLGNSEDVDINAWFGPKGTVSPLHHDPKHNFLVQVVGSKYIRLYSPSENSKLYPHDTFLLENTSQVDAENPDVVKFPLFNEALFSEAILRPGEMLYIPPKYWHFIKSLYISFSVSFWWE
;
A
#
# COMPACT_ATOMS: atom_id res chain seq x y z
N MET A 1 -2.37 3.05 24.29
CA MET A 1 -2.97 3.37 22.97
C MET A 1 -2.94 4.88 22.80
N SER A 2 -2.32 5.39 21.74
CA SER A 2 -2.23 6.84 21.49
C SER A 2 -3.64 7.42 21.30
N THR A 3 -3.98 8.48 22.02
CA THR A 3 -5.23 9.25 21.84
C THR A 3 -5.15 10.21 20.66
N ARG A 4 -4.04 10.20 19.91
CA ARG A 4 -3.80 11.12 18.79
C ARG A 4 -4.39 10.56 17.52
N GLN A 5 -5.53 11.11 17.13
CA GLN A 5 -6.16 10.80 15.86
C GLN A 5 -5.38 11.48 14.72
N TRP A 6 -4.89 10.69 13.76
CA TRP A 6 -4.21 11.23 12.60
C TRP A 6 -5.20 11.94 11.68
N SER A 7 -4.97 13.22 11.46
CA SER A 7 -5.65 14.07 10.47
C SER A 7 -4.61 14.67 9.52
N LEU A 8 -5.07 15.29 8.42
CA LEU A 8 -4.16 16.01 7.53
C LEU A 8 -3.40 17.11 8.28
N ASP A 9 -4.07 17.87 9.16
CA ASP A 9 -3.43 18.93 9.94
C ASP A 9 -2.37 18.37 10.91
N TYR A 10 -2.65 17.22 11.54
CA TYR A 10 -1.69 16.55 12.40
C TYR A 10 -0.46 16.07 11.61
N ILE A 11 -0.67 15.44 10.45
CA ILE A 11 0.42 15.00 9.58
C ILE A 11 1.26 16.19 9.10
N ARG A 12 0.63 17.30 8.72
CA ARG A 12 1.32 18.54 8.33
C ARG A 12 2.14 19.11 9.48
N LEU A 13 1.59 19.13 10.69
CA LEU A 13 2.28 19.62 11.88
C LEU A 13 3.54 18.79 12.19
N LYS A 14 3.43 17.45 12.11
CA LYS A 14 4.52 16.54 12.50
C LYS A 14 5.56 16.29 11.41
N ALA A 15 5.13 16.28 10.15
CA ALA A 15 5.97 15.80 9.05
C ALA A 15 5.97 16.72 7.82
N GLY A 16 5.24 17.85 7.84
CA GLY A 16 4.96 18.66 6.65
C GLY A 16 6.20 19.14 5.85
N PHE A 17 7.32 19.40 6.52
CA PHE A 17 8.57 19.83 5.88
C PHE A 17 9.54 18.69 5.54
N ARG A 18 9.17 17.43 5.80
CA ARG A 18 10.00 16.27 5.46
C ARG A 18 9.85 15.96 3.97
N THR A 19 10.98 15.71 3.31
CA THR A 19 11.03 15.31 1.91
C THR A 19 10.77 13.82 1.80
N VAL A 20 9.81 13.45 0.97
CA VAL A 20 9.36 12.07 0.76
C VAL A 20 9.31 11.73 -0.73
N PRO A 21 9.52 10.46 -1.11
CA PRO A 21 9.28 9.99 -2.46
C PRO A 21 7.78 9.84 -2.71
N ILE A 22 7.29 10.46 -3.79
CA ILE A 22 5.91 10.36 -4.23
C ILE A 22 5.90 9.72 -5.62
N GLU A 23 5.19 8.60 -5.73
CA GLU A 23 4.82 8.00 -7.00
C GLU A 23 3.74 8.85 -7.68
N ILE A 24 3.88 9.10 -8.97
CA ILE A 24 2.95 9.90 -9.77
C ILE A 24 2.53 9.09 -10.98
N GLY A 25 1.23 8.83 -11.11
CA GLY A 25 0.63 7.95 -12.12
C GLY A 25 -0.52 7.14 -11.55
N SER A 26 -1.27 6.43 -12.39
CA SER A 26 -2.38 5.57 -11.94
C SER A 26 -1.86 4.32 -11.23
N LYS A 27 -0.84 3.68 -11.82
CA LYS A 27 -0.23 2.42 -11.37
C LYS A 27 1.24 2.40 -11.79
N TYR A 28 2.11 1.75 -11.00
CA TYR A 28 3.55 1.62 -11.33
C TYR A 28 3.83 0.71 -12.54
N THR A 29 2.82 0.01 -13.03
CA THR A 29 2.88 -0.82 -14.23
C THR A 29 2.65 -0.04 -15.53
N GLU A 30 2.38 1.27 -15.46
CA GLU A 30 2.11 2.13 -16.64
C GLU A 30 3.33 2.97 -17.03
N ASP A 31 3.53 3.19 -18.34
CA ASP A 31 4.68 3.93 -18.90
C ASP A 31 4.79 5.40 -18.45
N ASN A 32 3.68 6.00 -18.03
CA ASN A 32 3.63 7.39 -17.55
C ASN A 32 3.97 7.53 -16.06
N TRP A 33 4.26 6.43 -15.37
CA TRP A 33 4.61 6.43 -13.96
C TRP A 33 5.99 7.04 -13.74
N THR A 34 6.11 7.84 -12.68
CA THR A 34 7.39 8.42 -12.26
C THR A 34 7.42 8.61 -10.75
N GLN A 35 8.62 8.80 -10.18
CA GLN A 35 8.80 9.14 -8.78
C GLN A 35 9.43 10.51 -8.64
N LYS A 36 8.90 11.35 -7.76
CA LYS A 36 9.46 12.67 -7.45
C LYS A 36 9.59 12.88 -5.95
N LEU A 37 10.69 13.50 -5.54
CA LEU A 37 10.87 13.97 -4.17
C LEU A 37 10.14 15.31 -3.99
N MET A 38 9.34 15.42 -2.93
CA MET A 38 8.73 16.68 -2.51
C MET A 38 8.44 16.67 -1.01
N THR A 39 8.10 17.83 -0.45
CA THR A 39 7.69 17.89 0.95
C THR A 39 6.29 17.27 1.14
N ILE A 40 6.00 16.77 2.33
CA ILE A 40 4.65 16.28 2.66
C ILE A 40 3.60 17.39 2.52
N ASN A 41 3.94 18.65 2.84
CA ASN A 41 3.06 19.79 2.59
C ASN A 41 2.74 19.97 1.10
N ASP A 42 3.76 19.89 0.23
CA ASP A 42 3.55 19.99 -1.21
C ASP A 42 2.72 18.81 -1.74
N PHE A 43 3.00 17.60 -1.25
CA PHE A 43 2.22 16.41 -1.58
C PHE A 43 0.74 16.58 -1.24
N ILE A 44 0.43 16.99 0.00
CA ILE A 44 -0.94 17.21 0.46
C ILE A 44 -1.63 18.29 -0.38
N ASN A 45 -0.97 19.43 -0.59
CA ASN A 45 -1.54 20.53 -1.36
C ASN A 45 -1.81 20.15 -2.81
N LYS A 46 -0.91 19.38 -3.44
CA LYS A 46 -1.02 19.04 -4.87
C LYS A 46 -1.96 17.86 -5.11
N PHE A 47 -1.79 16.76 -4.40
CA PHE A 47 -2.44 15.48 -4.76
C PHE A 47 -3.59 15.07 -3.84
N ILE A 48 -3.68 15.64 -2.63
CA ILE A 48 -4.76 15.32 -1.69
C ILE A 48 -5.87 16.37 -1.75
N LEU A 49 -5.51 17.65 -1.65
CA LEU A 49 -6.45 18.77 -1.62
C LEU A 49 -6.57 19.48 -2.97
N GLY A 50 -5.56 19.34 -3.84
CA GLY A 50 -5.53 19.94 -5.17
C GLY A 50 -6.36 19.15 -6.18
N SER A 51 -6.62 19.78 -7.33
CA SER A 51 -7.35 19.20 -8.46
C SER A 51 -6.40 18.73 -9.57
N GLN A 52 -5.40 17.91 -9.21
CA GLN A 52 -4.48 17.35 -10.20
C GLN A 52 -5.16 16.23 -11.00
N ASN A 53 -4.86 16.15 -12.29
CA ASN A 53 -5.34 15.07 -13.17
C ASN A 53 -4.60 13.75 -12.93
N GLN A 54 -3.44 13.79 -12.25
CA GLN A 54 -2.64 12.61 -11.93
C GLN A 54 -2.75 12.28 -10.44
N THR A 55 -2.73 10.99 -10.14
CA THR A 55 -2.71 10.49 -8.78
C THR A 55 -1.28 10.54 -8.25
N GLY A 56 -1.12 11.04 -7.01
CA GLY A 56 0.14 10.99 -6.28
C GLY A 56 0.02 10.05 -5.09
N TYR A 57 1.01 9.19 -4.86
CA TYR A 57 0.99 8.21 -3.78
C TYR A 57 2.33 8.17 -3.05
N LEU A 58 2.32 8.41 -1.74
CA LEU A 58 3.43 8.06 -0.86
C LEU A 58 3.29 6.57 -0.55
N ALA A 59 4.01 5.74 -1.30
CA ALA A 59 3.98 4.29 -1.19
C ALA A 59 5.28 3.78 -0.59
N GLN A 60 5.19 2.74 0.24
CA GLN A 60 6.33 1.96 0.73
C GLN A 60 7.51 2.80 1.24
N HIS A 61 7.24 3.80 2.09
CA HIS A 61 8.29 4.68 2.62
C HIS A 61 8.48 4.47 4.12
N GLN A 62 9.74 4.32 4.58
CA GLN A 62 10.12 4.25 5.99
C GLN A 62 10.01 5.62 6.69
N LEU A 63 8.80 6.19 6.68
CA LEU A 63 8.51 7.52 7.21
C LEU A 63 8.78 7.63 8.72
N PHE A 64 8.62 6.53 9.45
CA PHE A 64 8.71 6.51 10.90
C PHE A 64 10.14 6.66 11.42
N ASP A 65 11.14 6.28 10.61
CA ASP A 65 12.55 6.53 10.93
C ASP A 65 12.89 8.01 10.72
N GLN A 66 12.23 8.67 9.77
CA GLN A 66 12.39 10.11 9.51
C GLN A 66 11.60 11.00 10.48
N VAL A 67 10.53 10.48 11.08
CA VAL A 67 9.60 11.22 11.93
C VAL A 67 9.31 10.46 13.22
N PRO A 68 10.20 10.53 14.22
CA PRO A 68 10.04 9.82 15.50
C PRO A 68 8.75 10.15 16.25
N GLU A 69 8.21 11.36 16.06
CA GLU A 69 6.93 11.75 16.67
C GLU A 69 5.75 10.91 16.16
N LEU A 70 5.74 10.54 14.88
CA LEU A 70 4.74 9.63 14.31
C LEU A 70 5.04 8.18 14.71
N ARG A 71 6.33 7.81 14.83
CA ARG A 71 6.73 6.48 15.32
C ARG A 71 6.21 6.20 16.74
N ASN A 72 6.10 7.22 17.58
CA ASN A 72 5.57 7.14 18.94
C ASN A 72 4.05 6.93 19.00
N ASP A 73 3.33 7.13 17.88
CA ASP A 73 1.87 6.93 17.82
C ASP A 73 1.49 5.48 17.49
N ILE A 74 2.45 4.65 17.06
CA ILE A 74 2.25 3.26 16.66
C ILE A 74 3.05 2.28 17.52
N ALA A 75 2.60 1.04 17.57
CA ALA A 75 3.31 -0.08 18.17
C ALA A 75 3.49 -1.18 17.12
N ILE A 76 4.59 -1.92 17.22
CA ILE A 76 4.76 -3.15 16.44
C ILE A 76 3.73 -4.16 16.98
N PRO A 77 2.91 -4.81 16.14
CA PRO A 77 2.00 -5.84 16.60
C PRO A 77 2.75 -6.98 17.29
N ASP A 78 2.29 -7.40 18.48
CA ASP A 78 2.97 -8.45 19.26
C ASP A 78 3.16 -9.75 18.47
N TYR A 79 2.25 -10.05 17.54
CA TYR A 79 2.34 -11.22 16.66
C TYR A 79 3.61 -11.29 15.80
N CYS A 80 4.28 -10.15 15.55
CA CYS A 80 5.56 -10.14 14.84
C CYS A 80 6.67 -10.88 15.61
N CYS A 81 6.54 -11.04 16.93
CA CYS A 81 7.51 -11.78 17.75
C CYS A 81 7.54 -13.29 17.45
N LEU A 82 6.55 -13.80 16.71
CA LEU A 82 6.52 -15.19 16.22
C LEU A 82 7.42 -15.40 15.00
N GLY A 83 8.02 -14.33 14.49
CA GLY A 83 9.00 -14.36 13.41
C GLY A 83 10.35 -14.95 13.80
N ASN A 84 11.18 -15.19 12.78
CA ASN A 84 12.55 -15.67 12.92
C ASN A 84 13.58 -14.55 13.08
N SER A 85 13.16 -13.28 12.90
CA SER A 85 13.98 -12.09 13.05
C SER A 85 13.38 -11.11 14.04
N GLU A 86 14.23 -10.34 14.73
CA GLU A 86 13.79 -9.21 15.56
C GLU A 86 13.49 -7.95 14.71
N ASP A 87 13.94 -7.92 13.46
CA ASP A 87 13.79 -6.76 12.58
C ASP A 87 12.39 -6.73 11.93
N VAL A 88 11.72 -5.59 12.07
CA VAL A 88 10.42 -5.32 11.43
C VAL A 88 10.51 -4.05 10.60
N ASP A 89 10.34 -4.18 9.29
CA ASP A 89 10.30 -3.02 8.40
C ASP A 89 8.94 -2.33 8.53
N ILE A 90 8.94 -1.02 8.87
CA ILE A 90 7.72 -0.24 9.08
C ILE A 90 7.56 0.80 7.98
N ASN A 91 6.58 0.60 7.10
CA ASN A 91 6.34 1.48 5.96
C ASN A 91 5.01 2.23 6.06
N ALA A 92 5.01 3.48 5.58
CA ALA A 92 3.83 4.31 5.44
C ALA A 92 3.26 4.23 4.02
N TRP A 93 1.92 4.26 3.94
CA TRP A 93 1.16 4.29 2.71
C TRP A 93 0.12 5.41 2.79
N PHE A 94 0.36 6.54 2.12
CA PHE A 94 -0.48 7.73 2.21
C PHE A 94 -0.85 8.28 0.83
N GLY A 95 -2.15 8.38 0.55
CA GLY A 95 -2.64 8.84 -0.74
C GLY A 95 -4.09 9.30 -0.77
N PRO A 96 -4.52 9.92 -1.88
CA PRO A 96 -5.90 10.32 -2.09
C PRO A 96 -6.81 9.09 -2.34
N LYS A 97 -8.11 9.36 -2.43
CA LYS A 97 -9.06 8.37 -2.95
C LYS A 97 -8.64 7.91 -4.34
N GLY A 98 -8.70 6.60 -4.57
CA GLY A 98 -8.44 6.00 -5.87
C GLY A 98 -7.00 5.54 -6.10
N THR A 99 -6.07 5.74 -5.15
CA THR A 99 -4.74 5.10 -5.27
C THR A 99 -4.87 3.60 -5.35
N VAL A 100 -4.10 2.99 -6.25
CA VAL A 100 -4.08 1.56 -6.48
C VAL A 100 -2.67 1.03 -6.31
N SER A 101 -2.54 -0.05 -5.54
CA SER A 101 -1.42 -0.97 -5.63
C SER A 101 -1.88 -2.14 -6.51
N PRO A 102 -1.34 -2.29 -7.74
CA PRO A 102 -1.57 -3.43 -8.62
C PRO A 102 -1.48 -4.78 -7.90
N LEU A 103 -2.07 -5.81 -8.49
CA LEU A 103 -2.03 -7.15 -7.92
C LEU A 103 -0.59 -7.68 -7.92
N HIS A 104 0.00 -7.87 -6.74
CA HIS A 104 1.37 -8.33 -6.57
C HIS A 104 1.50 -9.18 -5.30
N HIS A 105 2.66 -9.78 -5.08
CA HIS A 105 2.97 -10.46 -3.83
C HIS A 105 4.31 -10.04 -3.26
N ASP A 106 4.44 -10.16 -1.93
CA ASP A 106 5.66 -9.86 -1.20
C ASP A 106 6.30 -11.12 -0.63
N PRO A 107 7.63 -11.14 -0.40
CA PRO A 107 8.31 -12.31 0.15
C PRO A 107 8.14 -12.47 1.66
N LYS A 108 7.83 -11.39 2.40
CA LYS A 108 7.76 -11.36 3.86
C LYS A 108 6.33 -11.53 4.37
N HIS A 109 6.20 -11.84 5.65
CA HIS A 109 4.93 -11.65 6.36
C HIS A 109 4.59 -10.16 6.41
N ASN A 110 3.31 -9.80 6.35
CA ASN A 110 2.89 -8.41 6.38
C ASN A 110 1.61 -8.21 7.21
N PHE A 111 1.61 -7.22 8.10
CA PHE A 111 0.40 -6.65 8.69
C PHE A 111 0.16 -5.30 8.06
N LEU A 112 -0.95 -5.15 7.34
CA LEU A 112 -1.43 -3.86 6.88
C LEU A 112 -2.46 -3.33 7.88
N VAL A 113 -2.09 -2.27 8.60
CA VAL A 113 -2.95 -1.59 9.57
C VAL A 113 -3.53 -0.33 8.94
N GLN A 114 -4.84 -0.16 8.99
CA GLN A 114 -5.51 1.02 8.46
C GLN A 114 -5.68 2.09 9.54
N VAL A 115 -5.19 3.30 9.29
CA VAL A 115 -5.22 4.41 10.26
C VAL A 115 -6.26 5.46 9.88
N VAL A 116 -6.30 5.86 8.60
CA VAL A 116 -7.22 6.90 8.08
C VAL A 116 -7.89 6.36 6.82
N GLY A 117 -9.19 6.61 6.65
CA GLY A 117 -9.95 6.16 5.48
C GLY A 117 -10.11 4.64 5.42
N SER A 118 -10.45 4.11 4.25
CA SER A 118 -10.60 2.66 4.06
C SER A 118 -10.04 2.20 2.72
N LYS A 119 -9.62 0.93 2.67
CA LYS A 119 -9.10 0.28 1.47
C LYS A 119 -9.93 -0.93 1.11
N TYR A 120 -10.23 -1.08 -0.18
CA TYR A 120 -10.71 -2.34 -0.74
C TYR A 120 -9.51 -3.23 -1.07
N ILE A 121 -9.59 -4.50 -0.71
CA ILE A 121 -8.49 -5.46 -0.85
C ILE A 121 -9.04 -6.75 -1.47
N ARG A 122 -8.33 -7.30 -2.46
CA ARG A 122 -8.50 -8.69 -2.91
C ARG A 122 -7.25 -9.48 -2.61
N LEU A 123 -7.42 -10.71 -2.16
CA LEU A 123 -6.36 -11.65 -1.79
C LEU A 123 -6.52 -12.95 -2.57
N TYR A 124 -5.45 -13.40 -3.21
CA TYR A 124 -5.36 -14.68 -3.89
C TYR A 124 -4.25 -15.52 -3.28
N SER A 125 -4.54 -16.80 -3.05
CA SER A 125 -3.56 -17.76 -2.56
C SER A 125 -2.42 -17.94 -3.57
N PRO A 126 -1.18 -18.23 -3.13
CA PRO A 126 -0.10 -18.65 -4.02
C PRO A 126 -0.48 -19.82 -4.95
N SER A 127 -1.45 -20.66 -4.56
CA SER A 127 -1.97 -21.75 -5.41
C SER A 127 -2.64 -21.26 -6.70
N GLU A 128 -3.11 -20.01 -6.74
CA GLU A 128 -3.75 -19.42 -7.92
C GLU A 128 -2.74 -18.81 -8.91
N ASN A 129 -1.43 -18.84 -8.61
CA ASN A 129 -0.37 -18.16 -9.38
C ASN A 129 -0.48 -18.32 -10.91
N SER A 130 -0.76 -19.54 -11.39
CA SER A 130 -0.86 -19.82 -12.83
C SER A 130 -2.03 -19.11 -13.53
N LYS A 131 -3.02 -18.64 -12.77
CA LYS A 131 -4.20 -17.90 -13.25
C LYS A 131 -4.03 -16.38 -13.14
N LEU A 132 -2.96 -15.92 -12.47
CA LEU A 132 -2.71 -14.51 -12.19
C LEU A 132 -1.73 -13.86 -13.16
N TYR A 133 -1.18 -14.62 -14.12
CA TYR A 133 -0.31 -14.12 -15.19
C TYR A 133 0.76 -13.14 -14.69
N PRO A 134 1.72 -13.60 -13.86
CA PRO A 134 2.86 -12.77 -13.47
C PRO A 134 3.62 -12.22 -14.69
N HIS A 135 4.33 -11.11 -14.55
CA HIS A 135 5.23 -10.66 -15.63
C HIS A 135 6.43 -11.61 -15.78
N ASP A 136 6.90 -11.79 -17.01
CA ASP A 136 8.06 -12.65 -17.30
C ASP A 136 9.41 -11.94 -17.06
N THR A 137 9.39 -10.65 -16.70
CA THR A 137 10.61 -9.87 -16.43
C THR A 137 11.00 -9.97 -14.97
N PHE A 138 12.28 -10.20 -14.69
CA PHE A 138 12.81 -10.38 -13.33
C PHE A 138 12.42 -9.26 -12.35
N LEU A 139 12.30 -8.01 -12.82
CA LEU A 139 11.91 -6.88 -11.97
C LEU A 139 10.43 -6.85 -11.58
N LEU A 140 9.57 -7.55 -12.30
CA LEU A 140 8.11 -7.53 -12.11
C LEU A 140 7.51 -8.94 -11.95
N GLU A 141 8.34 -9.96 -11.74
CA GLU A 141 7.90 -11.36 -11.61
C GLU A 141 6.91 -11.58 -10.46
N ASN A 142 6.90 -10.68 -9.48
CA ASN A 142 5.98 -10.68 -8.35
C ASN A 142 4.71 -9.86 -8.59
N THR A 143 4.53 -9.27 -9.78
CA THR A 143 3.39 -8.43 -10.16
C THR A 143 2.60 -9.10 -11.29
N SER A 144 1.29 -9.03 -11.20
CA SER A 144 0.36 -9.57 -12.20
C SER A 144 0.26 -8.62 -13.39
N GLN A 145 0.20 -9.18 -14.60
CA GLN A 145 -0.12 -8.43 -15.80
C GLN A 145 -1.60 -8.01 -15.87
N VAL A 146 -2.45 -8.58 -15.01
CA VAL A 146 -3.90 -8.39 -15.04
C VAL A 146 -4.31 -7.16 -14.24
N ASP A 147 -5.13 -6.29 -14.84
CA ASP A 147 -5.87 -5.31 -14.08
C ASP A 147 -7.02 -6.00 -13.33
N ALA A 148 -6.85 -6.20 -12.03
CA ALA A 148 -7.84 -6.91 -11.22
C ALA A 148 -9.24 -6.26 -11.26
N GLU A 149 -9.36 -4.95 -11.45
CA GLU A 149 -10.68 -4.30 -11.52
C GLU A 149 -11.35 -4.43 -12.89
N ASN A 150 -10.56 -4.57 -13.94
CA ASN A 150 -11.04 -4.65 -15.32
C ASN A 150 -10.18 -5.62 -16.14
N PRO A 151 -10.28 -6.94 -15.87
CA PRO A 151 -9.41 -7.92 -16.50
C PRO A 151 -9.71 -8.06 -18.00
N ASP A 152 -8.66 -8.08 -18.83
CA ASP A 152 -8.78 -8.46 -20.23
C ASP A 152 -8.94 -9.99 -20.33
N VAL A 153 -10.19 -10.44 -20.38
CA VAL A 153 -10.55 -11.87 -20.38
C VAL A 153 -10.16 -12.60 -21.67
N VAL A 154 -9.87 -11.86 -22.75
CA VAL A 154 -9.39 -12.45 -24.01
C VAL A 154 -7.91 -12.77 -23.87
N LYS A 155 -7.13 -11.86 -23.28
CA LYS A 155 -5.70 -12.03 -23.03
C LYS A 155 -5.41 -12.94 -21.84
N PHE A 156 -6.23 -12.87 -20.80
CA PHE A 156 -6.02 -13.55 -19.50
C PHE A 156 -7.23 -14.43 -19.11
N PRO A 157 -7.59 -15.43 -19.92
CA PRO A 157 -8.84 -16.17 -19.76
C PRO A 157 -9.00 -16.89 -18.42
N LEU A 158 -7.91 -17.37 -17.82
CA LEU A 158 -7.95 -18.13 -16.57
C LEU A 158 -8.17 -17.25 -15.33
N PHE A 159 -8.02 -15.92 -15.46
CA PHE A 159 -8.11 -15.02 -14.31
C PHE A 159 -9.48 -15.05 -13.64
N ASN A 160 -10.55 -15.22 -14.43
CA ASN A 160 -11.92 -15.33 -13.91
C ASN A 160 -12.18 -16.62 -13.13
N GLU A 161 -11.30 -17.62 -13.25
CA GLU A 161 -11.35 -18.88 -12.50
C GLU A 161 -10.51 -18.83 -11.23
N ALA A 162 -9.77 -17.72 -10.99
CA ALA A 162 -8.94 -17.56 -9.82
C ALA A 162 -9.80 -17.29 -8.57
N LEU A 163 -9.65 -18.12 -7.55
CA LEU A 163 -10.37 -17.96 -6.30
C LEU A 163 -9.73 -16.86 -5.45
N PHE A 164 -10.55 -15.95 -4.93
CA PHE A 164 -10.09 -14.88 -4.05
C PHE A 164 -10.98 -14.66 -2.84
N SER A 165 -10.38 -14.04 -1.83
CA SER A 165 -11.11 -13.40 -0.73
C SER A 165 -11.04 -11.89 -0.91
N GLU A 166 -12.05 -11.17 -0.46
CA GLU A 166 -12.06 -9.71 -0.49
C GLU A 166 -12.51 -9.11 0.84
N ALA A 167 -12.04 -7.89 1.12
CA ALA A 167 -12.40 -7.16 2.31
C ALA A 167 -12.36 -5.64 2.09
N ILE A 168 -13.09 -4.91 2.92
CA ILE A 168 -12.89 -3.47 3.11
C ILE A 168 -12.19 -3.29 4.46
N LEU A 169 -10.92 -2.92 4.44
CA LEU A 169 -10.13 -2.63 5.62
C LEU A 169 -10.41 -1.21 6.12
N ARG A 170 -10.92 -1.08 7.36
CA ARG A 170 -11.38 0.16 7.99
C ARG A 170 -10.43 0.64 9.08
N PRO A 171 -10.49 1.92 9.50
CA PRO A 171 -9.62 2.45 10.56
C PRO A 171 -9.65 1.61 11.83
N GLY A 172 -8.48 1.26 12.35
CA GLY A 172 -8.30 0.42 13.54
C GLY A 172 -8.25 -1.08 13.26
N GLU A 173 -8.57 -1.51 12.03
CA GLU A 173 -8.43 -2.90 11.61
C GLU A 173 -7.01 -3.18 11.10
N MET A 174 -6.62 -4.45 11.21
CA MET A 174 -5.33 -4.97 10.76
C MET A 174 -5.57 -6.21 9.91
N LEU A 175 -5.01 -6.21 8.71
CA LEU A 175 -5.02 -7.36 7.81
C LEU A 175 -3.67 -8.06 7.84
N TYR A 176 -3.68 -9.35 8.14
CA TYR A 176 -2.52 -10.21 7.92
C TYR A 176 -2.48 -10.67 6.45
N ILE A 177 -1.35 -10.45 5.80
CA ILE A 177 -1.05 -10.92 4.44
C ILE A 177 0.12 -11.90 4.56
N PRO A 178 -0.10 -13.20 4.37
CA PRO A 178 0.97 -14.19 4.42
C PRO A 178 2.03 -13.97 3.31
N PRO A 179 3.25 -14.50 3.48
CA PRO A 179 4.26 -14.52 2.43
C PRO A 179 3.69 -15.07 1.12
N LYS A 180 4.02 -14.41 0.00
CA LYS A 180 3.61 -14.75 -1.36
C LYS A 180 2.10 -14.72 -1.63
N TYR A 181 1.27 -14.26 -0.69
CA TYR A 181 -0.12 -13.98 -1.00
C TYR A 181 -0.23 -12.79 -1.95
N TRP A 182 -0.91 -13.02 -3.05
CA TRP A 182 -1.19 -12.00 -4.03
C TRP A 182 -2.26 -11.06 -3.48
N HIS A 183 -2.00 -9.76 -3.55
CA HIS A 183 -2.90 -8.75 -3.01
C HIS A 183 -3.04 -7.55 -3.95
N PHE A 184 -4.28 -7.17 -4.21
CA PHE A 184 -4.65 -5.94 -4.89
C PHE A 184 -5.26 -5.00 -3.87
N ILE A 185 -4.87 -3.73 -3.88
CA ILE A 185 -5.32 -2.76 -2.88
C ILE A 185 -5.75 -1.46 -3.56
N LYS A 186 -6.92 -0.95 -3.20
CA LYS A 186 -7.45 0.34 -3.67
C LYS A 186 -7.97 1.21 -2.54
N SER A 187 -7.53 2.46 -2.47
CA SER A 187 -8.03 3.42 -1.49
C SER A 187 -9.42 3.92 -1.87
N LEU A 188 -10.40 3.74 -0.97
CA LEU A 188 -11.79 4.18 -1.18
C LEU A 188 -12.01 5.65 -0.78
N TYR A 189 -11.11 6.20 0.03
CA TYR A 189 -11.06 7.58 0.52
C TYR A 189 -9.61 8.05 0.56
N ILE A 190 -9.37 9.31 0.97
CA ILE A 190 -8.03 9.70 1.46
C ILE A 190 -7.62 8.70 2.54
N SER A 191 -6.48 8.06 2.34
CA SER A 191 -6.11 6.86 3.09
C SER A 191 -4.70 6.97 3.64
N PHE A 192 -4.54 6.55 4.90
CA PHE A 192 -3.23 6.31 5.51
C PHE A 192 -3.22 4.90 6.11
N SER A 193 -2.26 4.07 5.70
CA SER A 193 -2.00 2.75 6.28
C SER A 193 -0.54 2.64 6.73
N VAL A 194 -0.30 1.75 7.71
CA VAL A 194 1.04 1.36 8.15
C VAL A 194 1.20 -0.12 7.89
N SER A 195 2.29 -0.51 7.24
CA SER A 195 2.61 -1.92 7.07
C SER A 195 3.81 -2.32 7.93
N PHE A 196 3.75 -3.52 8.50
CA PHE A 196 4.83 -4.12 9.29
C PHE A 196 5.27 -5.39 8.58
N TRP A 197 6.50 -5.45 8.08
CA TRP A 197 7.02 -6.60 7.35
C TRP A 197 8.07 -7.32 8.18
N TRP A 198 7.94 -8.64 8.34
CA TRP A 198 8.85 -9.46 9.13
C TRP A 198 9.02 -10.87 8.51
N GLU A 199 10.02 -11.61 9.01
CA GLU A 199 10.35 -12.99 8.62
C GLU A 199 10.07 -13.99 9.72
#